data_AF-H1LF32-F1
#
_entry.id   AF-H1LF32-F1
#
_cell.length_a   1.000
_cell.length_b   1.000
_cell.length_c   1.000
_cell.angle_alpha   90.00
_cell.angle_beta   90.00
_cell.angle_gamma   90.00
#
_symmetry.space_group_name_H-M   'P 1'
#
loop_
_entity.id
_entity.type
_entity.pdbx_description
1 polymer ?
#
loop_
_entity_poly.entity_id
_entity_poly.type
_entity_poly.pdbx_seq_one_letter_code
_entity_poly.pdbx_strand_id
1 'polypeptide(L)' 'MMFNRYFYKRFKFWVGVIIAYLNRTIFIHVSPLNIFWIIDVAIFIMAIYLIISNLVTTRKNVKDVSE' A
#
# COMPACT_ATOMS: atom_id res chain seq x y z
N MET A 1 4.56 5.67 18.30
CA MET A 1 4.12 5.86 16.90
C MET A 1 2.72 6.46 16.93
N MET A 2 2.51 7.64 16.36
CA MET A 2 1.20 8.30 16.38
C MET A 2 0.51 7.98 15.05
N PHE A 3 -0.51 7.12 15.08
CA PHE A 3 -1.25 6.73 13.88
C PHE A 3 -2.06 7.92 13.37
N ASN A 4 -1.82 8.30 12.11
CA ASN A 4 -2.64 9.32 11.45
C ASN A 4 -4.08 8.83 11.41
N ARG A 5 -5.05 9.59 11.93
CA ARG A 5 -6.47 9.20 11.86
C ARG A 5 -7.08 9.41 10.48
N TYR A 6 -6.51 10.24 9.59
CA TYR A 6 -7.11 10.58 8.29
C TYR A 6 -6.49 9.86 7.07
N PHE A 7 -5.61 8.88 7.30
CA PHE A 7 -4.93 8.12 6.25
C PHE A 7 -5.90 7.47 5.25
N TYR A 8 -7.06 7.02 5.74
CA TYR A 8 -8.11 6.39 4.95
C TYR A 8 -8.79 7.34 3.95
N LYS A 9 -8.60 8.66 4.06
CA LYS A 9 -9.12 9.63 3.09
C LYS A 9 -8.23 9.77 1.84
N ARG A 10 -7.02 9.22 1.86
CA ARG A 10 -6.10 9.31 0.71
C ARG A 10 -6.44 8.25 -0.34
N PHE A 11 -6.68 8.67 -1.58
CA PHE A 11 -6.95 7.77 -2.72
C PHE A 11 -5.88 6.65 -2.86
N LYS A 12 -4.61 6.99 -2.63
CA LYS A 12 -3.48 6.04 -2.67
C LYS A 12 -3.59 4.90 -1.65
N PHE A 13 -4.25 5.12 -0.51
CA PHE A 13 -4.50 4.08 0.48
C PHE A 13 -5.49 3.03 -0.06
N TRP A 14 -6.62 3.48 -0.63
CA TRP A 14 -7.62 2.61 -1.23
C TRP A 14 -7.08 1.84 -2.44
N VAL A 15 -6.25 2.49 -3.27
CA VAL A 15 -5.56 1.81 -4.38
C VAL A 15 -4.68 0.66 -3.86
N GLY A 16 -3.90 0.91 -2.80
CA GLY A 16 -3.10 -0.14 -2.17
C GLY A 16 -3.95 -1.28 -1.61
N VAL A 17 -5.09 -0.97 -0.97
CA VAL A 17 -6.00 -1.98 -0.41
C VAL A 17 -6.65 -2.83 -1.51
N ILE A 18 -7.10 -2.21 -2.60
CA ILE A 18 -7.69 -2.92 -3.75
C ILE A 18 -6.66 -3.83 -4.40
N ILE A 19 -5.44 -3.34 -4.63
CA ILE A 19 -4.35 -4.14 -5.22
C ILE A 19 -4.02 -5.31 -4.30
N ALA A 20 -3.90 -5.09 -2.98
CA ALA A 20 -3.65 -6.15 -2.02
C ALA A 20 -4.77 -7.21 -1.99
N TYR A 21 -6.03 -6.77 -2.08
CA TYR A 21 -7.18 -7.66 -2.11
C TYR A 21 -7.25 -8.51 -3.40
N LEU A 22 -7.03 -7.88 -4.56
CA LEU A 22 -7.01 -8.57 -5.86
C LEU A 22 -5.87 -9.58 -5.97
N ASN A 23 -4.74 -9.29 -5.33
CA ASN A 23 -3.56 -10.15 -5.28
C ASN A 23 -3.63 -11.25 -4.20
N ARG A 24 -4.79 -11.50 -3.57
CA ARG A 24 -4.96 -12.58 -2.59
C ARG A 24 -4.66 -13.97 -3.19
N THR A 25 -4.87 -14.13 -4.48
CA THR A 25 -4.64 -15.38 -5.23
C THR A 25 -3.17 -15.75 -5.42
N ILE A 26 -2.22 -14.83 -5.15
CA ILE A 26 -0.77 -15.12 -5.12
C ILE A 26 -0.47 -16.32 -4.23
N PHE A 27 -1.20 -16.47 -3.12
CA PHE A 27 -0.98 -17.52 -2.13
C PHE A 27 -1.67 -18.84 -2.47
N ILE A 28 -2.55 -18.86 -3.47
CA ILE A 28 -3.43 -20.00 -3.67
C ILE A 28 -2.79 -21.03 -4.59
N HIS A 29 -2.42 -20.78 -5.84
CA HIS A 29 -1.92 -21.85 -6.73
C HIS A 29 -0.98 -21.30 -7.82
N VAL A 30 0.26 -20.97 -7.48
CA VAL A 30 1.27 -20.62 -8.49
C VAL A 30 2.64 -21.17 -8.07
N SER A 31 3.35 -21.80 -9.01
CA SER A 31 4.72 -22.26 -8.77
C SER A 31 5.59 -21.06 -8.35
N PRO A 32 6.31 -21.13 -7.22
CA PRO A 32 7.11 -20.01 -6.71
C PRO A 32 8.28 -19.63 -7.64
N LEU A 33 8.59 -20.47 -8.64
CA LEU A 33 9.58 -20.20 -9.68
C LEU A 33 8.98 -19.50 -10.92
N ASN A 34 7.66 -19.27 -10.95
CA ASN A 34 7.03 -18.55 -12.05
C ASN A 34 7.36 -17.06 -11.95
N ILE A 35 7.91 -16.50 -13.01
CA ILE A 35 8.28 -15.08 -13.05
C ILE A 35 7.08 -14.15 -12.85
N PHE A 36 5.88 -14.56 -13.30
CA PHE A 36 4.64 -13.82 -13.06
C PHE A 36 4.27 -13.78 -11.58
N TRP A 37 4.48 -14.88 -10.84
CA TRP A 37 4.26 -14.92 -9.39
C TRP A 37 5.21 -13.97 -8.65
N ILE A 38 6.48 -13.90 -9.05
CA ILE A 38 7.47 -12.99 -8.45
C ILE A 38 7.06 -11.53 -8.68
N ILE A 39 6.59 -11.20 -9.89
CA ILE A 39 6.09 -9.86 -10.22
C ILE A 39 4.87 -9.51 -9.37
N ASP A 40 3.91 -10.43 -9.23
CA ASP A 40 2.72 -10.21 -8.40
C ASP A 40 3.08 -9.98 -6.93
N VAL A 41 4.04 -10.75 -6.38
CA VAL A 41 4.56 -10.56 -5.02
C VAL A 41 5.22 -9.18 -4.85
N ALA A 42 6.03 -8.74 -5.83
CA ALA A 42 6.66 -7.42 -5.79
C ALA A 42 5.61 -6.28 -5.80
N ILE A 43 4.57 -6.41 -6.63
CA ILE A 43 3.46 -5.45 -6.70
C ILE A 43 2.68 -5.44 -5.37
N PHE A 44 2.45 -6.60 -4.77
CA PHE A 44 1.79 -6.73 -3.47
C PHE A 44 2.58 -6.05 -2.35
N ILE A 45 3.90 -6.26 -2.28
CA ILE A 45 4.78 -5.60 -1.30
C ILE A 45 4.76 -4.08 -1.50
N MET A 46 4.80 -3.60 -2.74
CA MET A 46 4.74 -2.17 -3.06
C MET A 46 3.40 -1.54 -2.65
N ALA A 47 2.30 -2.26 -2.81
CA ALA A 47 0.98 -1.83 -2.34
C ALA A 47 0.93 -1.70 -0.80
N ILE A 48 1.49 -2.68 -0.08
CA ILE A 48 1.62 -2.62 1.40
C ILE A 48 2.49 -1.43 1.81
N TYR A 49 3.62 -1.21 1.14
CA TYR A 49 4.49 -0.07 1.41
C TYR A 49 3.77 1.27 1.19
N LEU A 50 2.95 1.39 0.14
CA LEU A 50 2.11 2.56 -0.10
C LEU A 50 1.08 2.78 1.02
N ILE A 51 0.49 1.72 1.55
CA ILE A 51 -0.44 1.79 2.67
C ILE A 51 0.29 2.28 3.93
N ILE A 52 1.40 1.63 4.29
CA ILE A 52 2.20 1.96 5.48
C ILE A 52 2.78 3.37 5.38
N SER A 53 3.32 3.75 4.22
CA SER A 53 3.86 5.09 4.01
C SER A 53 2.77 6.17 4.10
N ASN A 54 1.54 5.94 3.62
CA ASN A 54 0.42 6.86 3.83
C ASN A 54 -0.07 6.89 5.29
N LEU A 55 0.04 5.77 6.01
CA LEU A 55 -0.29 5.67 7.44
C LEU A 55 0.72 6.47 8.29
N VAL A 56 2.01 6.40 7.94
CA VAL A 56 3.13 7.04 8.65
C VAL A 56 3.35 8.49 8.19
N THR A 57 3.06 8.83 6.93
CA THR A 57 3.29 10.16 6.35
C THR A 57 2.04 11.03 6.44
N THR A 58 1.77 11.57 7.63
CA THR A 58 0.92 12.77 7.79
C THR A 58 1.42 13.59 8.98
N ARG A 59 2.68 14.04 8.90
CA ARG A 59 3.14 15.24 9.62
C ARG A 59 3.67 16.33 8.69
N LYS A 60 4.08 16.03 7.46
CA LYS A 60 4.82 17.00 6.64
C LYS A 60 3.94 17.96 5.81
N ASN A 61 2.63 17.77 5.79
CA ASN A 61 1.73 18.51 4.88
C ASN A 61 0.65 19.35 5.59
N VAL A 62 0.85 19.66 6.88
CA VAL A 62 -0.01 20.61 7.62
C VAL A 62 0.76 21.90 7.94
N LYS A 63 2.01 22.03 7.49
CA LYS A 63 2.85 23.21 7.76
C LYS A 63 3.10 24.12 6.55
N ASP A 64 2.49 23.83 5.40
CA ASP A 64 2.75 24.52 4.13
C ASP A 64 1.52 25.28 3.58
N VAL A 65 0.43 25.37 4.36
CA VAL A 65 -0.79 26.11 3.97
C VAL A 65 -1.13 27.15 5.05
N SER A 66 -0.10 27.81 5.58
CA SER A 66 -0.27 28.89 6.55
C SER A 66 0.84 29.94 6.47
N GLU A 67 1.34 30.19 5.26
CA GLU A 67 2.10 31.41 4.91
C GLU A 67 1.36 32.17 3.83
#